data_AF-A0A7V2LEI0-F1
#
_entry.id   AF-A0A7V2LEI0-F1
#
_cell.length_a   1.000
_cell.length_b   1.000
_cell.length_c   1.000
_cell.angle_alpha   90.00
_cell.angle_beta   90.00
_cell.angle_gamma   90.00
#
_symmetry.space_group_name_H-M   'P 1'
#
loop_
_entity.id
_entity.type
_entity.pdbx_description
1 polymer ?
#
loop_
_entity_poly.entity_id
_entity_poly.type
_entity_poly.pdbx_seq_one_letter_code
_entity_poly.pdbx_strand_id
1 'polypeptide(L)'
;ILGFASVWFVLDEAHISNIAVLESRRRQGIGEQLLISIIKIAIERNACYINLEVRASNKIAQALYTKYDFDEVGTRYGYYSDNKEDAVLMTANNIYSSSFQDNLQRLMNVYTRRWGIIV
;
A
#
# COMPACT_ATOMS: atom_id res chain seq x y z
N ILE A 1 -6.95 -19.18 0.74
CA ILE A 1 -6.38 -17.83 0.46
C ILE A 1 -6.07 -17.17 1.81
N LEU A 2 -4.85 -16.66 2.04
CA LEU A 2 -4.43 -16.06 3.33
C LEU A 2 -4.56 -14.52 3.36
N GLY A 3 -4.59 -13.90 2.18
CA GLY A 3 -4.82 -12.49 1.97
C GLY A 3 -4.99 -12.22 0.47
N PHE A 4 -5.46 -11.03 0.12
CA PHE A 4 -5.60 -10.59 -1.25
C PHE A 4 -5.41 -9.08 -1.33
N ALA A 5 -5.11 -8.62 -2.54
CA ALA A 5 -5.07 -7.21 -2.85
C ALA A 5 -5.66 -6.94 -4.23
N SER A 6 -6.26 -5.77 -4.41
CA SER A 6 -6.82 -5.32 -5.68
C SER A 6 -6.39 -3.91 -5.98
N VAL A 7 -6.03 -3.68 -7.23
CA VAL A 7 -5.62 -2.39 -7.78
C VAL A 7 -6.29 -2.21 -9.14
N TRP A 8 -6.72 -1.00 -9.44
CA TRP A 8 -7.19 -0.62 -10.77
C TRP A 8 -6.37 0.57 -11.29
N PHE A 9 -6.39 0.76 -12.60
CA PHE A 9 -5.55 1.74 -13.29
C PHE A 9 -6.42 2.71 -14.07
N VAL A 10 -6.11 4.00 -13.96
CA VAL A 10 -6.65 5.04 -14.85
C VAL A 10 -5.50 5.96 -15.22
N LEU A 11 -5.27 6.11 -16.52
CA LEU A 11 -4.13 6.87 -17.06
C LEU A 11 -2.81 6.38 -16.43
N ASP A 12 -2.07 7.27 -15.79
CA ASP A 12 -0.81 7.03 -15.10
C ASP A 12 -0.98 6.84 -13.58
N GLU A 13 -2.19 6.54 -13.11
CA GLU A 13 -2.47 6.31 -11.70
C GLU A 13 -2.89 4.86 -11.41
N ALA A 14 -2.34 4.30 -10.34
CA ALA A 14 -2.79 3.07 -9.73
C ALA A 14 -3.62 3.38 -8.47
N HIS A 15 -4.75 2.70 -8.30
CA HIS A 15 -5.66 2.92 -7.17
C HIS A 15 -5.87 1.61 -6.41
N ILE A 16 -5.35 1.54 -5.19
CA ILE A 16 -5.50 0.39 -4.31
C ILE A 16 -6.90 0.41 -3.72
N SER A 17 -7.73 -0.54 -4.12
CA SER A 17 -9.11 -0.65 -3.62
C SER A 17 -9.22 -1.54 -2.39
N ASN A 18 -8.39 -2.59 -2.27
CA ASN A 18 -8.34 -3.44 -1.09
C ASN A 18 -6.95 -4.02 -0.87
N ILE A 19 -6.55 -4.11 0.39
CA ILE A 19 -5.55 -5.05 0.89
C ILE A 19 -6.13 -5.68 2.14
N ALA A 20 -6.31 -7.00 2.13
CA ALA A 20 -6.87 -7.73 3.25
C ALA A 20 -6.04 -8.98 3.55
N VAL A 21 -5.86 -9.25 4.84
CA VAL A 21 -5.18 -10.44 5.35
C VAL A 21 -6.05 -11.06 6.42
N LEU A 22 -6.17 -12.39 6.39
CA LEU A 22 -6.85 -13.15 7.44
C LEU A 22 -6.30 -12.74 8.81
N GLU A 23 -7.19 -12.48 9.76
CA GLU A 23 -6.82 -11.94 11.07
C GLU A 23 -5.80 -12.82 11.80
N SER A 24 -5.98 -14.14 11.76
CA SER A 24 -5.07 -15.14 12.34
C SER A 24 -3.70 -15.22 11.66
N ARG A 25 -3.51 -14.52 10.53
CA ARG A 25 -2.28 -14.48 9.73
C ARG A 25 -1.67 -13.09 9.62
N ARG A 26 -2.19 -12.10 10.37
CA ARG A 26 -1.61 -10.75 10.43
C ARG A 26 -0.24 -10.78 11.12
N ARG A 27 0.54 -9.71 10.91
CA ARG A 27 1.90 -9.52 11.47
C ARG A 27 2.94 -10.56 11.03
N GLN A 28 2.64 -11.32 9.97
CA GLN A 28 3.54 -12.32 9.36
C GLN A 28 4.07 -11.87 7.99
N GLY A 29 4.16 -10.55 7.75
CA GLY A 29 4.67 -10.00 6.49
C GLY A 29 3.71 -10.04 5.29
N ILE A 30 2.57 -10.74 5.37
CA ILE A 30 1.65 -10.91 4.22
C ILE A 30 1.12 -9.58 3.66
N GLY A 31 0.69 -8.66 4.53
CA GLY A 31 0.17 -7.36 4.08
C GLY A 31 1.25 -6.50 3.39
N GLU A 32 2.47 -6.55 3.93
CA GLU A 32 3.64 -5.88 3.35
C GLU A 32 4.00 -6.48 1.98
N GLN A 33 3.93 -7.81 1.87
CA GLN A 33 4.14 -8.51 0.61
C GLN A 33 3.15 -8.07 -0.46
N LEU A 34 1.86 -8.02 -0.12
CA LEU A 34 0.80 -7.61 -1.04
C LEU A 34 1.00 -6.16 -1.51
N LEU A 35 1.41 -5.27 -0.61
CA LEU A 35 1.74 -3.89 -0.97
C LEU A 35 2.94 -3.82 -1.92
N ILE A 36 4.04 -4.53 -1.62
CA ILE A 36 5.22 -4.60 -2.52
C ILE A 36 4.79 -5.11 -3.90
N SER A 37 3.96 -6.15 -3.97
CA SER A 37 3.46 -6.68 -5.23
C SER A 37 2.65 -5.65 -6.03
N ILE A 38 1.78 -4.88 -5.36
CA ILE A 38 1.07 -3.79 -6.05
C ILE A 38 2.03 -2.73 -6.59
N ILE A 39 3.01 -2.29 -5.80
CA ILE A 39 3.98 -1.28 -6.23
C ILE A 39 4.74 -1.77 -7.47
N LYS A 40 5.17 -3.04 -7.49
CA LYS A 40 5.81 -3.64 -8.66
C LYS A 40 4.89 -3.66 -9.89
N ILE A 41 3.64 -4.08 -9.73
CA ILE A 41 2.66 -4.09 -10.82
C ILE A 41 2.39 -2.65 -11.32
N ALA A 42 2.37 -1.66 -10.43
CA ALA A 42 2.20 -0.26 -10.80
C ALA A 42 3.37 0.26 -11.65
N ILE A 43 4.62 -0.09 -11.28
CA ILE A 43 5.82 0.19 -12.06
C ILE A 43 5.75 -0.51 -13.43
N GLU A 44 5.42 -1.79 -13.47
CA GLU A 44 5.29 -2.56 -14.73
C GLU A 44 4.22 -1.98 -15.67
N ARG A 45 3.19 -1.34 -15.11
CA ARG A 45 2.09 -0.68 -15.84
C ARG A 45 2.37 0.79 -16.17
N ASN A 46 3.58 1.29 -15.90
CA ASN A 46 3.96 2.69 -16.12
C ASN A 46 3.10 3.71 -15.34
N ALA A 47 2.54 3.32 -14.19
CA ALA A 47 1.88 4.29 -13.31
C ALA A 47 2.94 5.19 -12.64
N CYS A 48 2.63 6.47 -12.49
CA CYS A 48 3.44 7.47 -11.80
C CYS A 48 3.04 7.63 -10.33
N TYR A 49 1.77 7.37 -10.00
CA TYR A 49 1.20 7.58 -8.67
C TYR A 49 0.45 6.34 -8.20
N ILE A 50 0.47 6.10 -6.89
CA ILE A 50 -0.36 5.07 -6.26
C ILE A 50 -1.21 5.73 -5.19
N ASN A 51 -2.53 5.65 -5.34
CA ASN A 51 -3.51 6.26 -4.44
C ASN A 51 -4.23 5.18 -3.63
N LEU A 52 -4.60 5.52 -2.40
CA LEU A 52 -5.45 4.68 -1.56
C LEU A 52 -6.27 5.49 -0.56
N GLU A 53 -7.35 4.87 -0.09
CA GLU A 53 -8.11 5.30 1.07
C GLU A 53 -7.99 4.29 2.21
N VAL A 54 -7.69 4.76 3.41
CA VAL A 54 -7.57 3.92 4.60
C VAL A 54 -8.38 4.50 5.76
N ARG A 55 -9.10 3.63 6.48
CA ARG A 55 -9.81 3.98 7.72
C ARG A 55 -8.93 4.79 8.67
N ALA A 56 -9.44 5.90 9.19
CA ALA A 56 -8.73 6.77 10.13
C ALA A 56 -8.28 6.03 11.40
N SER A 57 -9.05 5.03 11.86
CA SER A 57 -8.68 4.18 13.00
C SER A 57 -7.61 3.13 12.69
N ASN A 58 -7.38 2.79 11.41
CA ASN A 58 -6.47 1.72 11.01
C ASN A 58 -5.00 2.19 10.98
N LYS A 59 -4.47 2.52 12.16
CA LYS A 59 -3.10 3.03 12.36
C LYS A 59 -2.03 2.04 11.93
N ILE A 60 -2.31 0.74 11.98
CA ILE A 60 -1.37 -0.30 11.53
C ILE A 60 -1.20 -0.24 10.01
N ALA A 61 -2.28 -0.11 9.25
CA ALA A 61 -2.21 0.01 7.79
C ALA A 61 -1.60 1.36 7.39
N GLN A 62 -2.00 2.46 8.02
CA GLN A 62 -1.40 3.79 7.78
C GLN A 62 0.13 3.74 7.99
N ALA A 63 0.61 3.17 9.09
CA ALA A 63 2.04 3.04 9.35
C ALA A 63 2.76 2.15 8.31
N LEU A 64 2.10 1.11 7.80
CA LEU A 64 2.64 0.31 6.70
C LEU A 64 2.75 1.15 5.42
N TYR A 65 1.75 1.94 5.07
CA TYR A 65 1.79 2.80 3.88
C TYR A 65 2.85 3.90 4.01
N THR A 66 2.90 4.59 5.14
CA THR A 66 3.95 5.61 5.41
C THR A 66 5.36 5.02 5.33
N LYS A 67 5.56 3.78 5.79
CA LYS A 67 6.85 3.10 5.65
C LYS A 67 7.30 3.01 4.18
N TYR A 68 6.38 2.92 3.23
CA TYR A 68 6.61 2.82 1.79
C TYR A 68 6.39 4.16 1.04
N ASP A 69 6.61 5.28 1.72
CA ASP A 69 6.53 6.64 1.17
C ASP A 69 5.15 7.02 0.61
N PHE A 70 4.08 6.48 1.21
CA PHE A 70 2.76 7.04 1.03
C PHE A 70 2.57 8.17 2.03
N ASP A 71 2.34 9.36 1.52
CA ASP A 71 2.06 10.56 2.31
C ASP A 71 0.55 10.74 2.49
N GLU A 72 0.12 11.23 3.64
CA GLU A 72 -1.25 11.69 3.83
C GLU A 72 -1.49 12.97 3.02
N VAL A 73 -2.46 12.93 2.10
CA VAL A 73 -2.80 14.06 1.22
C VAL A 73 -4.17 14.66 1.53
N GLY A 74 -4.93 14.06 2.44
CA GLY A 74 -6.19 14.61 2.90
C GLY A 74 -7.05 13.60 3.67
N THR A 75 -8.24 14.05 4.06
CA THR A 75 -9.23 13.23 4.76
C THR A 75 -10.60 13.38 4.11
N ARG A 76 -11.30 12.28 3.88
CA ARG A 76 -12.73 12.25 3.52
C ARG A 76 -13.55 11.94 4.76
N TYR A 77 -14.30 12.94 5.23
CA TYR A 77 -15.16 12.79 6.40
C TYR A 77 -16.35 11.87 6.11
N GLY A 78 -16.65 10.95 7.03
CA GLY A 78 -17.83 10.07 6.92
C GLY A 78 -17.82 9.13 5.71
N TYR A 79 -16.64 8.83 5.16
CA TYR A 79 -16.46 8.09 3.90
C TYR A 79 -16.99 6.66 3.96
N TYR A 80 -16.68 5.94 5.04
CA TYR A 80 -17.13 4.56 5.19
C TYR A 80 -18.59 4.51 5.60
N SER A 81 -19.42 3.87 4.78
CA SER A 81 -20.88 3.89 4.92
C SER A 81 -21.41 3.09 6.11
N ASP A 82 -20.65 2.11 6.59
CA ASP A 82 -21.03 1.19 7.66
C ASP A 82 -21.03 1.85 9.04
N ASN A 83 -20.06 2.74 9.32
CA ASN A 83 -19.92 3.39 10.63
C ASN A 83 -19.68 4.91 10.55
N LYS A 84 -19.79 5.51 9.37
CA LYS A 84 -19.47 6.94 9.12
C LYS A 84 -18.06 7.31 9.55
N GLU A 85 -17.14 6.36 9.49
CA GLU A 85 -15.74 6.62 9.77
C GLU A 85 -15.07 7.36 8.61
N ASP A 86 -14.14 8.24 8.97
CA ASP A 86 -13.33 9.00 8.04
C ASP A 86 -12.32 8.09 7.31
N ALA A 87 -12.00 8.47 6.08
CA ALA A 87 -10.89 7.87 5.33
C ALA A 87 -9.75 8.87 5.20
N VAL A 88 -8.55 8.43 5.58
CA VAL A 88 -7.31 9.12 5.27
C VAL A 88 -6.93 8.76 3.84
N LEU A 89 -6.73 9.78 3.01
CA LEU A 89 -6.23 9.65 1.65
C LEU A 89 -4.71 9.62 1.71
N MET A 90 -4.10 8.59 1.13
CA MET A 90 -2.65 8.50 1.06
C MET A 90 -2.17 8.25 -0.37
N THR A 91 -1.04 8.87 -0.73
CA THR A 91 -0.47 8.79 -2.09
C THR A 91 1.03 8.56 -2.03
N ALA A 92 1.50 7.57 -2.80
CA ALA A 92 2.92 7.49 -3.17
C ALA A 92 3.14 8.34 -4.42
N ASN A 93 3.85 9.45 -4.26
CA ASN A 93 4.10 10.43 -5.32
C ASN A 93 5.32 10.06 -6.16
N ASN A 94 5.18 10.13 -7.49
CA ASN A 94 6.25 9.84 -8.45
C ASN A 94 7.09 8.60 -8.06
N ILE A 95 6.52 7.43 -8.32
CA ILE A 95 7.16 6.17 -7.97
C ILE A 95 8.47 5.91 -8.75
N TYR A 96 8.84 6.73 -9.73
CA TYR A 96 10.13 6.65 -10.42
C TYR A 96 11.22 7.55 -9.83
N SER A 97 10.89 8.38 -8.83
CA SER A 97 11.90 9.19 -8.16
C SER A 97 12.98 8.31 -7.54
N SER A 98 14.24 8.77 -7.59
CA SER A 98 15.37 8.03 -7.01
C SER A 98 15.15 7.74 -5.53
N SER A 99 14.60 8.69 -4.77
CA SER A 99 14.28 8.51 -3.35
C SER A 99 13.30 7.37 -3.10
N PHE A 100 12.22 7.30 -3.89
CA PHE A 100 11.23 6.23 -3.76
C PHE A 100 11.84 4.87 -4.12
N GLN A 101 12.57 4.80 -5.25
CA GLN A 101 13.19 3.57 -5.72
C GLN A 101 14.26 3.05 -4.74
N ASP A 102 15.09 3.93 -4.20
CA ASP A 102 16.11 3.58 -3.20
C ASP A 102 15.46 3.06 -1.92
N ASN A 103 14.41 3.73 -1.44
CA ASN A 103 13.68 3.30 -0.25
C ASN A 103 12.96 1.97 -0.47
N LEU A 104 12.27 1.80 -1.60
CA LEU A 104 11.62 0.54 -1.98
C LEU A 104 12.63 -0.61 -2.02
N GLN A 105 13.77 -0.41 -2.69
CA GLN A 105 14.82 -1.42 -2.78
C GLN A 105 15.38 -1.79 -1.40
N ARG A 106 15.63 -0.80 -0.54
CA ARG A 106 16.06 -1.00 0.84
C ARG A 106 15.04 -1.83 1.63
N LEU A 107 13.75 -1.49 1.53
CA LEU A 107 12.68 -2.17 2.24
C LEU A 107 12.44 -3.59 1.73
N MET A 108 12.51 -3.81 0.42
CA MET A 108 12.45 -5.14 -0.18
C MET A 108 13.60 -6.03 0.33
N ASN A 109 14.81 -5.47 0.48
CA ASN A 109 15.93 -6.20 1.07
C ASN A 109 15.69 -6.55 2.54
N VAL A 110 15.14 -5.63 3.34
CA VAL A 110 14.77 -5.88 4.74
C VAL A 110 13.69 -6.95 4.84
N TYR A 111 12.64 -6.84 4.02
CA TYR A 111 11.56 -7.81 3.93
C TYR A 111 12.11 -9.20 3.61
N THR A 112 12.93 -9.30 2.56
CA THR A 112 13.54 -10.55 2.09
C THR A 112 14.43 -11.20 3.16
N ARG A 113 15.22 -10.42 3.90
CA ARG A 113 16.03 -10.95 5.01
C ARG A 113 15.20 -11.52 6.15
N ARG A 114 14.02 -10.93 6.40
CA ARG A 114 13.14 -11.33 7.51
C ARG A 114 12.24 -12.50 7.16
N TRP A 115 11.75 -12.56 5.92
CA TRP A 115 10.69 -13.49 5.50
C TRP A 115 11.10 -14.45 4.38
N GLY A 116 12.29 -14.25 3.78
CA GLY A 116 12.79 -15.04 2.64
C GLY A 116 12.56 -14.38 1.28
N ILE A 117 13.26 -14.88 0.26
CA ILE A 117 13.03 -14.52 -1.15
C ILE A 117 11.71 -15.14 -1.59
N ILE A 118 10.94 -14.38 -2.38
CA ILE A 118 9.71 -14.87 -2.98
C ILE A 118 9.94 -14.90 -4.49
N VAL A 119 9.85 -16.12 -5.05
CA VAL A 119 9.95 -16.44 -6.47
C VAL A 119 8.66 -16.04 -7.19
#